data_AF-A0A222VK08-F1
#
_entry.id   AF-A0A222VK08-F1
#
_cell.length_a   1.000
_cell.length_b   1.000
_cell.length_c   1.000
_cell.angle_alpha   90.00
_cell.angle_beta   90.00
_cell.angle_gamma   90.00
#
_symmetry.space_group_name_H-M   'P 1'
#
loop_
_entity.id
_entity.type
_entity.pdbx_description
1 polymer ?
#
loop_
_entity_poly.entity_id
_entity_poly.type
_entity_poly.pdbx_seq_one_letter_code
_entity_poly.pdbx_strand_id
1 'polypeptide(L)'
;MAAHAINDPASGGGSFQADPGRLAVLAADFAGFAERAEDISTRLRAALVDRPWGTDEAGQRFADEHTGPVADTLDRIDTIEAGLAETGETLAVAAAAYRDADGSAAIEVADIVGAAEGGMKKPGDPGRAG
;
A
#
# COMPACT_ATOMS: atom_id res chain seq x y z
N MET A 1 42.48 -12.54 33.22
CA MET A 1 42.37 -12.07 31.82
C MET A 1 41.81 -13.22 31.01
N ALA A 2 40.49 -13.39 31.02
CA ALA A 2 39.79 -14.46 30.32
C ALA A 2 38.98 -13.81 29.19
N ALA A 3 39.37 -14.11 27.96
CA ALA A 3 38.61 -13.82 26.76
C ALA A 3 37.75 -15.04 26.41
N HIS A 4 36.74 -14.81 25.57
CA HIS A 4 35.85 -15.79 24.94
C HIS A 4 34.49 -16.02 25.63
N ALA A 5 33.70 -14.95 25.74
CA ALA A 5 32.25 -15.07 25.79
C ALA A 5 31.73 -15.20 24.33
N ILE A 6 31.52 -16.46 23.95
CA ILE A 6 30.31 -16.98 23.31
C ILE A 6 29.61 -15.99 22.39
N ASN A 7 29.85 -16.16 21.10
CA ASN A 7 28.99 -15.69 20.03
C ASN A 7 27.64 -16.43 20.16
N ASP A 8 26.62 -15.75 20.67
CA ASP A 8 25.28 -16.28 20.88
C ASP A 8 24.53 -16.31 19.53
N PRO A 9 24.15 -17.48 18.98
CA PRO A 9 23.43 -17.56 17.71
C PRO A 9 21.96 -17.13 17.81
N ALA A 10 21.52 -16.57 18.94
CA ALA A 10 20.14 -16.17 19.19
C ALA A 10 19.76 -14.75 18.68
N SER A 11 20.61 -14.08 17.91
CA SER A 11 20.17 -12.92 17.10
C SER A 11 19.84 -13.37 15.68
N GLY A 12 18.91 -14.32 15.56
CA GLY A 12 18.21 -14.57 14.31
C GLY A 12 17.48 -13.29 13.92
N GLY A 13 17.85 -12.71 12.78
CA GLY A 13 17.25 -11.49 12.25
C GLY A 13 15.73 -11.60 12.30
N GLY A 14 15.08 -10.62 12.92
CA GLY A 14 13.63 -10.57 13.01
C GLY A 14 13.04 -10.78 11.62
N SER A 15 12.25 -11.84 11.47
CA SER A 15 11.60 -12.16 10.20
C SER A 15 10.77 -10.95 9.77
N PHE A 16 11.12 -10.35 8.63
CA PHE A 16 10.27 -9.38 7.96
C PHE A 16 9.03 -10.13 7.47
N GLN A 17 8.01 -10.20 8.32
CA GLN A 17 6.71 -10.73 7.95
C GLN A 17 5.91 -9.58 7.36
N ALA A 18 5.77 -9.57 6.05
CA ALA A 18 4.86 -8.65 5.39
C ALA A 18 3.44 -8.92 5.89
N ASP A 19 2.71 -7.85 6.22
CA ASP A 19 1.29 -7.92 6.59
C ASP A 19 0.48 -7.32 5.43
N PRO A 20 -0.06 -8.16 4.53
CA PRO A 20 -0.80 -7.68 3.36
C PRO A 20 -2.10 -6.98 3.76
N GLY A 21 -2.69 -7.36 4.90
CA GLY A 21 -3.89 -6.72 5.43
C GLY A 21 -3.60 -5.27 5.83
N ARG A 22 -2.50 -5.06 6.56
CA ARG A 22 -2.06 -3.70 6.92
C ARG A 22 -1.71 -2.86 5.70
N LEU A 23 -1.05 -3.44 4.69
CA LEU A 23 -0.74 -2.73 3.44
C LEU A 23 -2.01 -2.31 2.70
N ALA A 24 -3.02 -3.18 2.64
CA ALA A 24 -4.31 -2.86 2.01
C ALA A 24 -5.08 -1.76 2.77
N VAL A 25 -5.05 -1.76 4.10
CA VAL A 25 -5.67 -0.69 4.91
C VAL A 25 -4.98 0.64 4.64
N LEU A 26 -3.64 0.67 4.68
CA LEU A 26 -2.89 1.88 4.38
C LEU A 26 -3.15 2.38 2.96
N ALA A 27 -3.21 1.48 1.98
CA ALA A 27 -3.56 1.83 0.61
C ALA A 27 -4.92 2.58 0.53
N ALA A 28 -5.93 2.10 1.26
CA ALA A 28 -7.24 2.74 1.32
C ALA A 28 -7.20 4.11 2.03
N ASP A 29 -6.41 4.24 3.10
CA ASP A 29 -6.21 5.53 3.78
C ASP A 29 -5.60 6.57 2.84
N PHE A 30 -4.57 6.18 2.06
CA PHE A 30 -3.93 7.05 1.07
C PHE A 30 -4.88 7.47 -0.04
N ALA A 31 -5.73 6.55 -0.54
CA ALA A 31 -6.79 6.89 -1.48
C ALA A 31 -7.76 7.92 -0.89
N GLY A 32 -8.20 7.73 0.36
CA GLY A 32 -9.07 8.70 1.05
C GLY A 32 -8.41 10.07 1.28
N PHE A 33 -7.09 10.13 1.47
CA PHE A 33 -6.37 11.39 1.55
C PHE A 33 -6.27 12.09 0.19
N ALA A 34 -6.05 11.35 -0.89
CA ALA A 34 -6.05 11.89 -2.25
C ALA A 34 -7.43 12.51 -2.58
N GLU A 35 -8.52 11.78 -2.36
CA GLU A 35 -9.89 12.30 -2.55
C GLU A 35 -10.15 13.60 -1.77
N ARG A 36 -9.65 13.68 -0.53
CA ARG A 36 -9.78 14.90 0.28
C ARG A 36 -8.97 16.06 -0.30
N ALA A 37 -7.77 15.80 -0.82
CA ALA A 37 -6.96 16.82 -1.46
C ALA A 37 -7.64 17.36 -2.73
N GLU A 38 -8.24 16.48 -3.52
CA GLU A 38 -9.04 16.83 -4.70
C GLU A 38 -10.27 17.70 -4.35
N ASP A 39 -11.03 17.35 -3.30
CA ASP A 39 -12.18 18.16 -2.86
C ASP A 39 -11.72 19.58 -2.46
N ILE A 40 -10.61 19.68 -1.73
CA ILE A 40 -10.06 20.98 -1.30
C ILE A 40 -9.63 21.81 -2.52
N SER A 41 -8.90 21.21 -3.46
CA SER A 41 -8.42 21.90 -4.66
C SER A 41 -9.58 22.37 -5.54
N THR A 42 -10.60 21.53 -5.71
CA THR A 42 -11.82 21.83 -6.47
C THR A 42 -12.60 22.98 -5.85
N ARG A 43 -12.80 22.95 -4.54
CA ARG A 43 -13.51 24.02 -3.81
C ARG A 43 -12.75 25.34 -3.83
N LEU A 44 -11.42 25.28 -3.71
CA LEU A 44 -10.58 26.46 -3.81
C LEU A 44 -10.65 27.07 -5.22
N ARG A 45 -10.54 26.26 -6.27
CA ARG A 45 -10.72 26.71 -7.67
C ARG A 45 -12.07 27.38 -7.88
N ALA A 46 -13.15 26.73 -7.43
CA ALA A 46 -14.50 27.28 -7.55
C ALA A 46 -14.63 28.66 -6.87
N ALA A 47 -14.02 28.83 -5.69
CA ALA A 47 -14.03 30.11 -4.97
C ALA A 47 -13.27 31.22 -5.71
N LEU A 48 -12.39 30.90 -6.66
CA LEU A 48 -11.52 31.85 -7.35
C LEU A 48 -12.07 32.35 -8.71
N VAL A 49 -13.13 31.74 -9.25
CA VAL A 49 -13.63 32.05 -10.60
C VAL A 49 -14.29 33.44 -10.71
N ASP A 50 -14.92 33.95 -9.64
CA ASP A 50 -15.85 35.08 -9.71
C ASP A 50 -15.25 36.45 -9.35
N ARG A 51 -13.95 36.68 -9.60
CA ARG A 51 -13.23 37.88 -9.10
C ARG A 51 -13.47 38.02 -7.60
N PRO A 52 -12.96 37.08 -6.79
CA PRO A 52 -13.26 36.99 -5.36
C PRO A 52 -12.87 38.25 -4.58
N TRP A 53 -12.04 39.10 -5.17
CA TRP A 53 -11.53 40.33 -4.57
C TRP A 53 -12.24 41.60 -5.03
N GLY A 54 -13.28 41.49 -5.88
CA GLY A 54 -14.04 42.64 -6.38
C GLY A 54 -13.51 43.19 -7.72
N THR A 55 -14.26 44.14 -8.28
CA THR A 55 -13.94 44.75 -9.59
C THR A 55 -13.37 46.17 -9.50
N ASP A 56 -13.27 46.71 -8.29
CA ASP A 56 -12.70 48.02 -8.06
C ASP A 56 -11.17 47.99 -8.15
N GLU A 57 -10.55 49.17 -8.12
CA GLU A 57 -9.09 49.31 -8.25
C GLU A 57 -8.34 48.57 -7.12
N ALA A 58 -8.93 48.52 -5.92
CA ALA A 58 -8.38 47.78 -4.80
C ALA A 58 -8.41 46.26 -5.05
N GLY A 59 -9.55 45.73 -5.52
CA GLY A 59 -9.73 44.34 -5.87
C GLY A 59 -8.83 43.88 -7.01
N GLN A 60 -8.62 44.72 -8.02
CA GLN A 60 -7.69 44.43 -9.12
C GLN A 60 -6.24 44.37 -8.64
N ARG A 61 -5.78 45.35 -7.84
CA ARG A 61 -4.43 45.30 -7.24
C ARG A 61 -4.23 44.07 -6.37
N PHE A 62 -5.23 43.73 -5.56
CA PHE A 62 -5.16 42.54 -4.71
C PHE A 62 -5.07 41.26 -5.56
N ALA A 63 -5.87 41.17 -6.62
CA ALA A 63 -5.82 40.05 -7.56
C ALA A 63 -4.44 39.92 -8.24
N ASP A 64 -3.86 41.03 -8.68
CA ASP A 64 -2.54 41.04 -9.33
C ASP A 64 -1.44 40.50 -8.39
N GLU A 65 -1.52 40.82 -7.10
CA GLU A 65 -0.56 40.35 -6.10
C GLU A 65 -0.77 38.89 -5.69
N HIS A 66 -2.01 38.40 -5.68
CA HIS A 66 -2.35 37.11 -5.06
C HIS A 66 -2.66 35.99 -6.05
N THR A 67 -2.95 36.28 -7.32
CA THR A 67 -3.28 35.24 -8.32
C THR A 67 -2.13 34.26 -8.51
N GLY A 68 -0.87 34.74 -8.55
CA GLY A 68 0.32 33.88 -8.64
C GLY A 68 0.48 32.94 -7.44
N PRO A 69 0.58 33.46 -6.20
CA PRO A 69 0.65 32.62 -5.00
C PRO A 69 -0.51 31.63 -4.85
N VAL A 70 -1.72 32.01 -5.29
CA VAL A 70 -2.88 31.13 -5.30
C VAL A 70 -2.71 29.99 -6.32
N ALA A 71 -2.26 30.29 -7.54
CA ALA A 71 -1.95 29.27 -8.54
C ALA A 71 -0.86 28.30 -8.04
N ASP A 72 0.23 28.82 -7.46
CA ASP A 72 1.28 27.99 -6.86
C ASP A 72 0.76 27.07 -5.75
N THR A 73 -0.21 27.55 -4.96
CA THR A 73 -0.82 26.76 -3.89
C THR A 73 -1.68 25.65 -4.46
N LEU A 74 -2.48 25.93 -5.50
CA LEU A 74 -3.28 24.93 -6.20
C LEU A 74 -2.41 23.83 -6.81
N ASP A 75 -1.33 24.20 -7.49
CA ASP A 75 -0.40 23.26 -8.11
C ASP A 75 0.27 22.34 -7.07
N ARG A 76 0.57 22.87 -5.89
CA ARG A 76 1.11 22.06 -4.78
C ARG A 76 0.09 21.08 -4.23
N ILE A 77 -1.18 21.48 -4.13
CA ILE A 77 -2.25 20.58 -3.67
C ILE A 77 -2.43 19.44 -4.68
N ASP A 78 -2.47 19.73 -5.97
CA ASP A 78 -2.55 18.70 -7.02
C ASP A 78 -1.35 17.75 -6.98
N THR A 79 -0.15 18.28 -6.74
CA THR A 79 1.06 17.45 -6.60
C THR A 79 0.96 16.50 -5.38
N ILE A 80 0.42 17.00 -4.27
CA ILE A 80 0.21 16.19 -3.06
C ILE A 80 -0.86 15.11 -3.32
N GLU A 81 -1.97 15.47 -3.95
CA GLU A 81 -3.03 14.54 -4.35
C GLU A 81 -2.46 13.39 -5.18
N ALA A 82 -1.72 13.70 -6.24
CA ALA A 82 -1.11 12.71 -7.12
C ALA A 82 -0.14 11.78 -6.36
N GLY A 83 0.73 12.35 -5.50
CA GLY A 83 1.66 11.56 -4.71
C GLY A 83 0.98 10.64 -3.68
N LEU A 84 -0.14 11.10 -3.10
CA LEU A 84 -0.94 10.27 -2.20
C LEU A 84 -1.61 9.11 -2.94
N ALA A 85 -2.18 9.37 -4.12
CA ALA A 85 -2.80 8.35 -4.96
C ALA A 85 -1.78 7.28 -5.41
N GLU A 86 -0.61 7.71 -5.91
CA GLU A 86 0.48 6.81 -6.33
C GLU A 86 0.99 5.93 -5.19
N THR A 87 1.14 6.52 -3.99
CA THR A 87 1.55 5.77 -2.80
C THR A 87 0.50 4.72 -2.42
N GLY A 88 -0.78 5.08 -2.45
CA GLY A 88 -1.88 4.16 -2.21
C GLY A 88 -1.90 3.00 -3.19
N GLU A 89 -1.75 3.27 -4.48
CA GLU A 89 -1.68 2.26 -5.53
C GLU A 89 -0.49 1.31 -5.32
N THR A 90 0.69 1.86 -5.02
CA THR A 90 1.89 1.05 -4.74
C THR A 90 1.68 0.10 -3.57
N LEU A 91 1.04 0.56 -2.49
CA LEU A 91 0.72 -0.26 -1.33
C LEU A 91 -0.33 -1.34 -1.66
N ALA A 92 -1.34 -1.02 -2.48
CA ALA A 92 -2.34 -1.98 -2.93
C ALA A 92 -1.72 -3.07 -3.80
N VAL A 93 -0.84 -2.70 -4.72
CA VAL A 93 -0.07 -3.64 -5.56
C VAL A 93 0.79 -4.55 -4.69
N ALA A 94 1.51 -3.99 -3.72
CA ALA A 94 2.31 -4.79 -2.79
C ALA A 94 1.45 -5.77 -1.97
N ALA A 95 0.31 -5.32 -1.46
CA ALA A 95 -0.63 -6.17 -0.71
C ALA A 95 -1.20 -7.32 -1.57
N ALA A 96 -1.46 -7.07 -2.86
CA ALA A 96 -1.90 -8.11 -3.79
C ALA A 96 -0.78 -9.12 -4.03
N ALA A 97 0.44 -8.66 -4.34
CA ALA A 97 1.58 -9.52 -4.60
C ALA A 97 1.91 -10.45 -3.42
N TYR A 98 1.86 -9.95 -2.18
CA TYR A 98 2.09 -10.80 -1.01
C TYR A 98 0.98 -11.84 -0.82
N ARG A 99 -0.29 -11.48 -1.04
CA ARG A 99 -1.40 -12.46 -0.94
C ARG A 99 -1.30 -13.55 -2.00
N ASP A 100 -0.92 -13.20 -3.22
CA ASP A 100 -0.76 -14.15 -4.32
C ASP A 100 0.41 -15.10 -4.07
N ALA A 101 1.52 -14.59 -3.54
CA ALA A 101 2.67 -15.40 -3.15
C ALA A 101 2.32 -16.38 -2.03
N ASP A 102 1.65 -15.91 -0.97
CA ASP A 102 1.22 -16.76 0.16
C ASP A 102 0.21 -17.83 -0.30
N GLY A 103 -0.75 -17.45 -1.16
CA GLY A 103 -1.73 -18.38 -1.73
C GLY A 103 -1.08 -19.46 -2.59
N SER A 104 -0.12 -19.08 -3.44
CA SER A 104 0.61 -20.02 -4.30
C SER A 104 1.43 -21.01 -3.47
N ALA A 105 2.11 -20.54 -2.43
CA ALA A 105 2.86 -21.38 -1.51
C ALA A 105 1.94 -22.35 -0.74
N ALA A 106 0.77 -21.90 -0.31
CA ALA A 106 -0.20 -22.74 0.38
C ALA A 106 -0.73 -23.88 -0.51
N ILE A 107 -0.97 -23.62 -1.80
CA ILE A 107 -1.38 -24.64 -2.78
C ILE A 107 -0.26 -25.67 -2.97
N GLU A 108 0.98 -25.22 -3.18
CA GLU A 108 2.12 -26.11 -3.38
C GLU A 108 2.33 -27.05 -2.17
N VAL A 109 2.23 -26.51 -0.95
CA VAL A 109 2.33 -27.31 0.28
C VAL A 109 1.17 -28.31 0.39
N ALA A 110 -0.06 -27.90 0.07
CA ALA A 110 -1.21 -28.80 0.08
C ALA A 110 -1.06 -29.95 -0.92
N ASP A 111 -0.54 -29.68 -2.12
CA ASP A 111 -0.28 -30.69 -3.14
C ASP A 111 0.79 -31.70 -2.70
N ILE A 112 1.88 -31.22 -2.07
CA ILE A 112 2.94 -32.09 -1.52
C ILE A 112 2.38 -33.00 -0.42
N VAL A 113 1.58 -32.44 0.51
CA VAL A 113 0.96 -33.21 1.59
C VAL A 113 -0.04 -34.24 1.04
N GLY A 114 -0.89 -33.84 0.09
CA GLY A 114 -1.84 -34.75 -0.56
C GLY A 114 -1.16 -35.89 -1.33
N ALA A 115 -0.04 -35.60 -2.00
CA ALA A 115 0.78 -36.62 -2.65
C ALA A 115 1.42 -37.61 -1.66
N ALA A 116 1.82 -37.14 -0.48
CA ALA A 116 2.35 -37.99 0.58
C ALA A 116 1.29 -38.92 1.19
N GLU A 117 0.05 -38.45 1.34
CA GLU A 117 -1.06 -39.23 1.91
C GLU A 117 -1.63 -40.28 0.94
N GLY A 118 -1.59 -40.02 -0.38
CA GLY A 118 -2.07 -40.95 -1.42
C GLY A 118 -1.14 -42.14 -1.71
N GLY A 119 0.12 -42.10 -1.25
CA GLY A 119 1.16 -43.08 -1.59
C GLY A 119 1.11 -44.40 -0.82
N MET A 120 0.30 -44.53 0.23
CA MET A 120 0.29 -45.73 1.09
C MET A 120 -0.85 -46.71 0.74
N LYS A 121 -1.00 -47.05 -0.54
CA LYS A 121 -1.83 -48.19 -0.95
C LYS A 121 -1.11 -49.47 -0.52
N LYS A 122 -1.51 -50.04 0.64
CA LYS A 122 -0.93 -51.27 1.17
C LYS A 122 -0.84 -52.34 0.07
N PRO A 123 0.33 -52.97 -0.15
CA PRO A 123 0.44 -54.09 -1.06
C PRO A 123 -0.49 -55.19 -0.56
N GLY A 124 -1.35 -55.65 -1.48
CA GLY A 124 -2.37 -56.65 -1.22
C GLY A 124 -1.78 -57.90 -0.59
N ASP A 125 -2.47 -58.38 0.44
CA ASP A 125 -2.26 -59.67 1.07
C ASP A 125 -2.49 -60.77 0.02
N PRO A 126 -1.45 -61.52 -0.41
CA PRO A 126 -1.64 -62.60 -1.35
C PRO A 126 -2.25 -63.79 -0.60
N GLY A 127 -3.51 -64.05 -0.94
CA GLY A 127 -4.28 -65.26 -0.70
C GLY A 127 -3.57 -66.42 -0.01
N ARG A 128 -4.03 -66.70 1.21
CA ARG A 128 -3.82 -67.97 1.91
C ARG A 128 -4.47 -69.09 1.09
N ALA A 129 -3.65 -69.81 0.33
CA ALA A 129 -4.04 -71.03 -0.36
C ALA A 129 -4.06 -72.21 0.63
N GLY A 130 -5.16 -72.98 0.56
CA GLY A 130 -5.22 -74.43 0.76
C GLY A 130 -4.87 -74.98 2.13
#